data_AF-A0A7R9Z4C8-F1
#
_entry.id   AF-A0A7R9Z4C8-F1
#
_cell.length_a   1.000
_cell.length_b   1.000
_cell.length_c   1.000
_cell.angle_alpha   90.00
_cell.angle_beta   90.00
_cell.angle_gamma   90.00
#
_symmetry.space_group_name_H-M   'P 1'
#
loop_
_entity.id
_entity.type
_entity.pdbx_description
1 polymer ?
#
loop_
_entity_poly.entity_id
_entity_poly.type
_entity_poly.pdbx_seq_one_letter_code
_entity_poly.pdbx_strand_id
1 'polypeptide(L)'
;MTTVLVGRGGGGGAFSKAALLKHADAAALAKLGASWRPASLLSLLLRSLAYGGWHALSAAARVPLGRLLAYALWVGRPVATLLRVAWHVGLHAVGWLSAPVEGHVMRGVATRARRRLGLTLKRWHVATGAFAAALALHLSLRTLHSLFDANARKKAALLRAMGSATSYAEWQSLQAAVDSLEAAGCRSMGTPTPAEMRLYDRKLLHEKTRHLRKLRLAGSCAQVMFGLRLDLVRNIANIARSELHEHFVKVPEPIQRYLTEVKEHLVMIRDWPE
;
A
#
# COMPACT_ATOMS: atom_id res chain seq x y z
N MET A 1 -86.69 -17.48 -5.44
CA MET A 1 -86.20 -17.73 -4.07
C MET A 1 -84.92 -16.93 -3.87
N THR A 2 -84.71 -16.09 -2.87
CA THR A 2 -85.60 -15.48 -1.84
C THR A 2 -84.99 -14.14 -1.37
N THR A 3 -85.79 -13.27 -0.78
CA THR A 3 -85.61 -11.84 -0.43
C THR A 3 -84.95 -11.52 0.95
N VAL A 4 -84.27 -10.35 1.08
CA VAL A 4 -84.24 -9.37 2.24
C VAL A 4 -83.63 -9.87 3.60
N LEU A 5 -83.06 -9.12 4.58
CA LEU A 5 -82.85 -7.69 4.98
C LEU A 5 -81.39 -7.20 4.72
N VAL A 6 -80.85 -5.97 4.99
CA VAL A 6 -81.16 -4.72 5.76
C VAL A 6 -80.65 -4.59 7.23
N GLY A 7 -79.91 -3.50 7.52
CA GLY A 7 -79.54 -2.98 8.87
C GLY A 7 -78.03 -2.70 9.01
N ARG A 8 -77.45 -1.49 9.20
CA ARG A 8 -77.76 -0.17 9.82
C ARG A 8 -77.27 -0.01 11.29
N GLY A 9 -76.35 0.95 11.50
CA GLY A 9 -75.74 1.38 12.78
C GLY A 9 -74.23 1.60 12.55
N GLY A 10 -73.61 2.79 12.69
CA GLY A 10 -73.57 3.65 13.88
C GLY A 10 -72.39 3.20 14.77
N GLY A 11 -71.39 4.00 15.15
CA GLY A 11 -71.18 5.45 15.09
C GLY A 11 -70.34 5.86 16.32
N GLY A 12 -69.34 6.73 16.15
CA GLY A 12 -68.51 7.26 17.25
C GLY A 12 -67.20 6.50 17.52
N GLY A 13 -66.17 7.22 17.97
CA GLY A 13 -64.88 6.62 18.38
C GLY A 13 -63.60 7.29 17.89
N ALA A 14 -63.66 8.39 17.14
CA ALA A 14 -62.47 9.13 16.68
C ALA A 14 -61.79 9.97 17.79
N PHE A 15 -61.56 9.38 18.98
CA PHE A 15 -60.86 10.04 20.09
C PHE A 15 -59.36 9.70 20.11
N SER A 16 -58.58 10.61 19.53
CA SER A 16 -57.29 11.05 20.07
C SER A 16 -56.14 10.03 20.29
N LYS A 17 -55.76 9.29 19.23
CA LYS A 17 -54.37 8.77 19.13
C LYS A 17 -53.30 9.89 19.18
N ALA A 18 -53.67 11.11 18.78
CA ALA A 18 -52.77 12.26 18.74
C ALA A 18 -52.40 12.84 20.13
N ALA A 19 -53.28 12.76 21.14
CA ALA A 19 -52.93 13.20 22.50
C ALA A 19 -51.99 12.22 23.21
N LEU A 20 -52.16 10.91 22.97
CA LEU A 20 -51.31 9.87 23.57
C LEU A 20 -49.85 9.94 23.10
N LEU A 21 -49.61 10.29 21.83
CA LEU A 21 -48.25 10.49 21.32
C LEU A 21 -47.57 11.74 21.92
N LYS A 22 -48.27 12.88 22.04
CA LYS A 22 -47.70 14.10 22.62
C LYS A 22 -47.23 13.95 24.08
N HIS A 23 -47.90 13.11 24.88
CA HIS A 23 -47.46 12.85 26.25
C HIS A 23 -46.31 11.83 26.35
N ALA A 24 -46.21 10.88 25.42
CA ALA A 24 -45.09 9.94 25.36
C ALA A 24 -43.77 10.65 25.04
N ASP A 25 -43.78 11.56 24.06
CA ASP A 25 -42.57 12.29 23.63
C ASP A 25 -42.07 13.28 24.70
N ALA A 26 -42.99 13.96 25.41
CA ALA A 26 -42.63 14.86 26.51
C ALA A 26 -41.92 14.13 27.67
N ALA A 27 -42.40 12.93 28.04
CA ALA A 27 -41.78 12.12 29.08
C ALA A 27 -40.42 11.51 28.65
N ALA A 28 -40.25 11.21 27.36
CA ALA A 28 -38.98 10.76 26.80
C ALA A 28 -37.93 11.89 26.78
N LEU A 29 -38.32 13.09 26.37
CA LEU A 29 -37.45 14.27 26.33
C LEU A 29 -37.02 14.72 27.75
N ALA A 30 -37.91 14.64 28.74
CA ALA A 30 -37.57 14.93 30.14
C ALA A 30 -36.50 13.96 30.70
N LYS A 31 -36.50 12.68 30.29
CA LYS A 31 -35.46 11.72 30.68
C LYS A 31 -34.11 11.94 29.97
N LEU A 32 -34.10 12.56 28.79
CA LEU A 32 -32.88 12.88 28.05
C LEU A 32 -32.13 14.11 28.62
N GLY A 33 -32.82 15.03 29.30
CA GLY A 33 -32.21 16.21 29.91
C GLY A 33 -31.41 15.95 31.20
N ALA A 34 -31.57 14.81 31.85
CA ALA A 34 -31.14 14.60 33.25
C ALA A 34 -29.82 13.83 33.46
N SER A 35 -29.10 13.44 32.38
CA SER A 35 -27.90 12.60 32.48
C SER A 35 -26.60 13.25 31.95
N TRP A 36 -26.65 14.52 31.53
CA TRP A 36 -25.48 15.28 31.08
C TRP A 36 -24.54 15.67 32.24
N ARG A 37 -23.84 14.68 32.79
CA ARG A 37 -22.75 14.90 33.74
C ARG A 37 -21.57 15.60 33.03
N PRO A 38 -21.04 16.74 33.52
CA PRO A 38 -19.95 17.47 32.86
C PRO A 38 -18.64 16.66 32.72
N ALA A 39 -18.52 15.55 33.46
CA ALA A 39 -17.44 14.56 33.29
C ALA A 39 -17.37 13.97 31.86
N SER A 40 -18.48 13.88 31.11
CA SER A 40 -18.48 13.35 29.75
C SER A 40 -17.74 14.29 28.78
N LEU A 41 -18.06 15.59 28.81
CA LEU A 41 -17.42 16.62 27.99
C LEU A 41 -15.92 16.77 28.32
N LEU A 42 -15.55 16.78 29.60
CA LEU A 42 -14.13 16.78 29.98
C LEU A 42 -13.41 15.53 29.46
N SER A 43 -14.04 14.35 29.54
CA SER A 43 -13.46 13.10 29.03
C SER A 43 -13.36 13.07 27.50
N LEU A 44 -14.29 13.71 26.79
CA LEU A 44 -14.27 13.86 25.33
C LEU A 44 -13.18 14.84 24.88
N LEU A 45 -13.03 15.96 25.58
CA LEU A 45 -11.94 16.92 25.34
C LEU A 45 -10.57 16.32 25.66
N LEU A 46 -10.43 15.57 26.76
CA LEU A 46 -9.19 14.85 27.08
C LEU A 46 -8.88 13.76 26.06
N ARG A 47 -9.90 13.05 25.54
CA ARG A 47 -9.71 12.06 24.47
C ARG A 47 -9.38 12.71 23.13
N SER A 48 -9.98 13.84 22.76
CA SER A 48 -9.65 14.54 21.52
C SER A 48 -8.27 15.20 21.57
N LEU A 49 -7.88 15.77 22.72
CA LEU A 49 -6.51 16.26 22.95
C LEU A 49 -5.47 15.13 22.96
N ALA A 50 -5.77 13.99 23.58
CA ALA A 50 -4.87 12.82 23.54
C ALA A 50 -4.75 12.23 22.12
N TYR A 51 -5.85 12.15 21.38
CA TYR A 51 -5.88 11.64 20.00
C TYR A 51 -5.17 12.61 19.03
N GLY A 52 -5.44 13.92 19.13
CA GLY A 52 -4.75 14.96 18.36
C GLY A 52 -3.26 15.04 18.70
N GLY A 53 -2.91 14.96 19.98
CA GLY A 53 -1.51 14.88 20.44
C GLY A 53 -0.80 13.63 19.93
N TRP A 54 -1.45 12.47 19.93
CA TRP A 54 -0.91 11.22 19.38
C TRP A 54 -0.73 11.26 17.85
N HIS A 55 -1.68 11.87 17.12
CA HIS A 55 -1.54 12.10 15.68
C HIS A 55 -0.44 13.11 15.36
N ALA A 56 -0.31 14.19 16.13
CA ALA A 56 0.80 15.14 15.99
C ALA A 56 2.17 14.49 16.28
N LEU A 57 2.28 13.69 17.35
CA LEU A 57 3.49 12.93 17.70
C LEU A 57 3.86 11.90 16.63
N SER A 58 2.87 11.14 16.13
CA SER A 58 3.11 10.12 15.09
C SER A 58 3.34 10.72 13.70
N ALA A 59 2.80 11.91 13.39
CA ALA A 59 3.17 12.69 12.22
C ALA A 59 4.59 13.25 12.34
N ALA A 60 4.96 13.81 13.50
CA ALA A 60 6.31 14.29 13.78
C ALA A 60 7.36 13.17 13.72
N ALA A 61 7.01 11.96 14.20
CA ALA A 61 7.86 10.76 14.09
C ALA A 61 8.00 10.22 12.66
N ARG A 62 7.12 10.62 11.73
CA ARG A 62 7.22 10.29 10.28
C ARG A 62 7.97 11.34 9.48
N VAL A 63 8.16 12.55 10.00
CA VAL A 63 9.08 13.52 9.41
C VAL A 63 10.50 12.99 9.68
N PRO A 64 11.32 12.73 8.65
CA PRO A 64 12.69 12.26 8.89
C PRO A 64 13.43 13.30 9.72
N LEU A 65 14.07 12.86 10.81
CA LEU A 65 14.65 13.73 11.84
C LEU A 65 15.50 14.87 11.25
N GLY A 66 16.21 14.59 10.14
CA GLY A 66 17.00 15.55 9.37
C GLY A 66 16.23 16.76 8.83
N ARG A 67 14.93 16.67 8.52
CA ARG A 67 14.12 17.83 8.11
C ARG A 67 13.78 18.75 9.28
N LEU A 68 13.53 18.19 10.47
CA LEU A 68 13.33 18.99 11.69
C LEU A 68 14.63 19.65 12.13
N LEU A 69 15.77 18.94 12.02
CA LEU A 69 17.10 19.50 12.21
C LEU A 69 17.41 20.61 11.20
N ALA A 70 17.18 20.38 9.90
CA ALA A 70 17.40 21.39 8.87
C ALA A 70 16.54 22.64 9.09
N TYR A 71 15.26 22.49 9.44
CA TYR A 71 14.39 23.62 9.77
C TYR A 71 14.86 24.37 11.03
N ALA A 72 15.28 23.65 12.09
CA ALA A 72 15.76 24.28 13.31
C ALA A 72 17.09 25.05 13.10
N LEU A 73 17.98 24.53 12.24
CA LEU A 73 19.20 25.22 11.82
C LEU A 73 18.90 26.42 10.92
N TRP A 74 17.93 26.30 10.01
CA TRP A 74 17.48 27.38 9.13
C TRP A 74 16.82 28.54 9.88
N VAL A 75 16.13 28.26 10.99
CA VAL A 75 15.60 29.27 11.95
C VAL A 75 16.73 29.86 12.83
N GLY A 76 18.01 29.56 12.55
CA GLY A 76 19.16 30.16 13.22
C GLY A 76 19.37 29.69 14.66
N ARG A 77 18.72 28.60 15.10
CA ARG A 77 18.99 28.05 16.44
C ARG A 77 20.37 27.39 16.43
N PRO A 78 21.30 27.80 17.32
CA PRO A 78 22.64 27.23 17.34
C PRO A 78 22.56 25.75 17.71
N VAL A 79 23.38 24.91 17.07
CA VAL A 79 23.44 23.45 17.31
C VAL A 79 23.50 23.12 18.81
N ALA A 80 24.22 23.94 19.60
CA ALA A 80 24.34 23.81 21.06
C ALA A 80 23.03 23.96 21.86
N THR A 81 21.98 24.60 21.33
CA THR A 81 20.64 24.59 21.99
C THR A 81 19.87 23.33 21.64
N LEU A 82 19.97 22.83 20.40
CA LEU A 82 19.36 21.55 20.00
C LEU A 82 19.98 20.37 20.75
N LEU A 83 21.31 20.34 20.87
CA LEU A 83 22.01 19.35 21.68
C LEU A 83 21.63 19.44 23.16
N ARG A 84 21.52 20.64 23.73
CA ARG A 84 21.04 20.81 25.12
C ARG A 84 19.60 20.32 25.31
N VAL A 85 18.68 20.63 24.39
CA VAL A 85 17.29 20.14 24.47
C VAL A 85 17.25 18.62 24.33
N ALA A 86 17.96 18.04 23.35
CA ALA A 86 18.05 16.60 23.17
C ALA A 86 18.65 15.89 24.42
N TRP A 87 19.67 16.49 25.05
CA TRP A 87 20.25 16.00 26.28
C TRP A 87 19.26 16.00 27.46
N HIS A 88 18.53 17.11 27.68
CA HIS A 88 17.52 17.18 28.75
C HIS A 88 16.37 16.20 28.51
N VAL A 89 15.90 16.06 27.27
CA VAL A 89 14.88 15.06 26.88
C VAL A 89 15.41 13.64 27.10
N GLY A 90 16.69 13.38 26.76
CA GLY A 90 17.36 12.10 27.00
C GLY A 90 17.46 11.76 28.49
N LEU A 91 17.93 12.67 29.33
CA LEU A 91 17.99 12.48 30.78
C LEU A 91 16.60 12.26 31.39
N HIS A 92 15.60 13.03 30.97
CA HIS A 92 14.22 12.86 31.42
C HIS A 92 13.64 11.49 30.99
N ALA A 93 13.92 11.05 29.77
CA ALA A 93 13.54 9.72 29.29
C ALA A 93 14.23 8.59 30.07
N VAL A 94 15.53 8.72 30.37
CA VAL A 94 16.30 7.76 31.18
C VAL A 94 15.76 7.70 32.62
N GLY A 95 15.46 8.84 33.24
CA GLY A 95 14.82 8.90 34.56
C GLY A 95 13.44 8.23 34.56
N TRP A 96 12.61 8.55 33.56
CA TRP A 96 11.27 7.95 33.40
C TRP A 96 11.32 6.44 33.12
N LEU A 97 12.29 5.94 32.34
CA LEU A 97 12.51 4.51 32.08
C LEU A 97 13.07 3.75 33.29
N SER A 98 13.84 4.43 34.14
CA SER A 98 14.44 3.88 35.35
C SER A 98 13.46 3.78 36.52
N ALA A 99 12.38 4.57 36.49
CA ALA A 99 11.34 4.56 37.50
C ALA A 99 10.59 3.20 37.59
N PRO A 100 10.07 2.85 38.78
CA PRO A 100 9.26 1.63 38.97
C PRO A 100 7.93 1.70 38.21
N VAL A 101 7.35 0.52 37.95
CA VAL A 101 6.04 0.40 37.28
C VAL A 101 4.91 0.52 38.31
N GLU A 102 4.20 1.65 38.32
CA GLU A 102 3.19 1.99 39.34
C GLU A 102 1.73 1.68 38.92
N GLY A 103 1.52 1.32 37.64
CA GLY A 103 0.22 1.07 37.05
C GLY A 103 -0.53 -0.12 37.69
N HIS A 104 -1.81 0.08 38.00
CA HIS A 104 -2.67 -0.89 38.68
C HIS A 104 -2.63 -2.29 38.03
N VAL A 105 -2.68 -2.35 36.69
CA VAL A 105 -2.66 -3.60 35.91
C VAL A 105 -1.38 -4.42 36.14
N MET A 106 -0.23 -3.74 36.30
CA MET A 106 1.08 -4.40 36.42
C MET A 106 1.54 -4.61 37.86
N ARG A 107 0.87 -4.03 38.88
CA ARG A 107 1.20 -4.29 40.30
C ARG A 107 1.16 -5.76 40.65
N GLY A 108 0.19 -6.51 40.14
CA GLY A 108 0.08 -7.95 40.38
C GLY A 108 1.21 -8.78 39.75
N VAL A 109 1.88 -8.27 38.71
CA VAL A 109 3.04 -8.89 38.08
C VAL A 109 4.32 -8.45 38.80
N ALA A 110 4.44 -7.16 39.12
CA ALA A 110 5.57 -6.59 39.88
C ALA A 110 5.73 -7.22 41.27
N THR A 111 4.63 -7.42 42.01
CA THR A 111 4.69 -8.10 43.33
C THR A 111 5.06 -9.57 43.21
N ARG A 112 4.56 -10.29 42.18
CA ARG A 112 4.94 -11.68 41.92
C ARG A 112 6.41 -11.82 41.51
N ALA A 113 6.91 -10.96 40.63
CA ALA A 113 8.32 -10.94 40.23
C ALA A 113 9.24 -10.63 41.42
N ARG A 114 8.91 -9.62 42.23
CA ARG A 114 9.67 -9.28 43.43
C ARG A 114 9.68 -10.41 44.47
N ARG A 115 8.55 -11.11 44.67
CA ARG A 115 8.46 -12.24 45.61
C ARG A 115 9.17 -13.51 45.14
N ARG A 116 9.16 -13.82 43.83
CA ARG A 116 9.74 -15.07 43.29
C ARG A 116 11.20 -14.95 42.84
N LEU A 117 11.61 -13.77 42.37
CA LEU A 117 12.93 -13.56 41.74
C LEU A 117 13.76 -12.46 42.44
N GLY A 118 13.22 -11.77 43.46
CA GLY A 118 13.87 -10.62 44.09
C GLY A 118 13.96 -9.36 43.22
N LEU A 119 13.66 -9.45 41.93
CA LEU A 119 13.86 -8.38 40.94
C LEU A 119 12.85 -7.23 41.08
N THR A 120 13.35 -6.00 40.95
CA THR A 120 12.52 -4.79 40.85
C THR A 120 12.19 -4.48 39.38
N LEU A 121 10.94 -4.68 38.98
CA LEU A 121 10.49 -4.36 37.62
C LEU A 121 10.43 -2.84 37.41
N LYS A 122 11.52 -2.29 36.86
CA LYS A 122 11.61 -0.93 36.27
C LYS A 122 10.89 -0.89 34.91
N ARG A 123 10.41 0.30 34.51
CA ARG A 123 9.65 0.51 33.26
C ARG A 123 10.39 0.06 32.00
N TRP A 124 11.72 0.18 31.96
CA TRP A 124 12.51 -0.31 30.82
C TRP A 124 12.38 -1.81 30.57
N HIS A 125 12.26 -2.66 31.61
CA HIS A 125 12.07 -4.11 31.42
C HIS A 125 10.74 -4.44 30.73
N VAL A 126 9.70 -3.64 31.00
CA VAL A 126 8.40 -3.77 30.35
C VAL A 126 8.49 -3.31 28.89
N ALA A 127 9.23 -2.23 28.63
CA ALA A 127 9.49 -1.77 27.26
C ALA A 127 10.28 -2.78 26.43
N THR A 128 11.36 -3.36 26.98
CA THR A 128 12.14 -4.41 26.28
C THR A 128 11.35 -5.70 26.10
N GLY A 129 10.55 -6.11 27.10
CA GLY A 129 9.65 -7.25 26.99
C GLY A 129 8.57 -7.06 25.93
N ALA A 130 7.94 -5.88 25.88
CA ALA A 130 6.95 -5.53 24.86
C ALA A 130 7.57 -5.46 23.45
N PHE A 131 8.78 -4.91 23.32
CA PHE A 131 9.53 -4.89 22.05
C PHE A 131 9.88 -6.29 21.58
N ALA A 132 10.39 -7.16 22.46
CA ALA A 132 10.70 -8.55 22.14
C ALA A 132 9.43 -9.33 21.73
N ALA A 133 8.31 -9.13 22.42
CA ALA A 133 7.03 -9.73 22.06
C ALA A 133 6.51 -9.23 20.70
N ALA A 134 6.63 -7.93 20.41
CA ALA A 134 6.25 -7.37 19.11
C ALA A 134 7.14 -7.89 17.97
N LEU A 135 8.44 -8.05 18.21
CA LEU A 135 9.37 -8.64 17.24
C LEU A 135 9.06 -10.12 17.01
N ALA A 136 8.81 -10.89 18.07
CA ALA A 136 8.42 -12.30 17.97
C ALA A 136 7.08 -12.47 17.22
N LEU A 137 6.11 -11.59 17.45
CA LEU A 137 4.84 -11.56 16.70
C LEU A 137 5.07 -11.20 15.23
N HIS A 138 5.89 -10.19 14.94
CA HIS A 138 6.21 -9.80 13.56
C HIS A 138 6.91 -10.93 12.78
N LEU A 139 7.88 -11.60 13.42
CA LEU A 139 8.56 -12.76 12.84
C LEU A 139 7.58 -13.94 12.65
N SER A 140 6.71 -14.21 13.61
CA SER A 140 5.67 -15.25 13.51
C SER A 140 4.65 -14.95 12.40
N LEU A 141 4.23 -13.70 12.24
CA LEU A 141 3.35 -13.30 11.15
C LEU A 141 4.06 -13.41 9.79
N ARG A 142 5.36 -13.11 9.72
CA ARG A 142 6.17 -13.28 8.51
C ARG A 142 6.37 -14.74 8.14
N THR A 143 6.63 -15.63 9.11
CA THR A 143 6.73 -17.08 8.84
C THR A 143 5.38 -17.65 8.42
N LEU A 144 4.27 -17.28 9.09
CA LEU A 144 2.92 -17.64 8.64
C LEU A 144 2.64 -17.16 7.22
N HIS A 145 2.98 -15.91 6.87
CA HIS A 145 2.85 -15.40 5.51
C HIS A 145 3.62 -16.28 4.50
N SER A 146 4.89 -16.58 4.77
CA SER A 146 5.70 -17.47 3.91
C SER A 146 5.20 -18.91 3.83
N LEU A 147 4.46 -19.39 4.84
CA LEU A 147 3.80 -20.69 4.82
C LEU A 147 2.51 -20.64 3.95
N PHE A 148 1.77 -19.53 4.00
CA PHE A 148 0.57 -19.29 3.19
C PHE A 148 0.86 -18.83 1.75
N ASP A 149 2.12 -18.53 1.41
CA ASP A 149 2.58 -18.28 0.04
C ASP A 149 2.57 -19.55 -0.83
N ALA A 150 1.37 -20.08 -1.08
CA ALA A 150 1.13 -21.17 -2.04
C ALA A 150 1.69 -20.84 -3.44
N ASN A 151 1.71 -19.55 -3.80
CA ASN A 151 2.32 -19.07 -5.04
C ASN A 151 3.85 -19.23 -5.04
N ALA A 152 4.54 -18.97 -3.91
CA ALA A 152 5.99 -19.21 -3.82
C ALA A 152 6.31 -20.71 -3.94
N ARG A 153 5.50 -21.60 -3.33
CA ARG A 153 5.65 -23.05 -3.48
C ARG A 153 5.45 -23.52 -4.92
N LYS A 154 4.42 -23.01 -5.60
CA LYS A 154 4.15 -23.28 -7.03
C LYS A 154 5.30 -22.78 -7.92
N LYS A 155 5.79 -21.54 -7.73
CA LYS A 155 6.96 -21.01 -8.43
C LYS A 155 8.19 -21.89 -8.22
N ALA A 156 8.47 -22.30 -6.99
CA ALA A 156 9.60 -23.18 -6.66
C ALA A 156 9.47 -24.60 -7.23
N ALA A 157 8.25 -25.07 -7.54
CA ALA A 157 8.02 -26.32 -8.25
C ALA A 157 8.26 -26.16 -9.76
N LEU A 158 7.73 -25.08 -10.36
CA LEU A 158 7.94 -24.76 -11.78
C LEU A 158 9.43 -24.55 -12.10
N LEU A 159 10.15 -23.78 -11.28
CA LEU A 159 11.61 -23.58 -11.44
C LEU A 159 12.42 -24.88 -11.34
N ARG A 160 11.97 -25.84 -10.50
CA ARG A 160 12.58 -27.17 -10.44
C ARG A 160 12.29 -27.98 -11.71
N ALA A 161 11.05 -27.95 -12.20
CA ALA A 161 10.68 -28.61 -13.46
C ALA A 161 11.45 -28.03 -14.66
N MET A 162 11.69 -26.71 -14.69
CA MET A 162 12.52 -26.07 -15.73
C MET A 162 13.96 -26.57 -15.71
N GLY A 163 14.53 -26.80 -14.53
CA GLY A 163 15.88 -27.36 -14.38
C GLY A 163 16.02 -28.81 -14.86
N SER A 164 14.90 -29.53 -15.00
CA SER A 164 14.83 -30.89 -15.58
C SER A 164 14.25 -30.93 -16.99
N ALA A 165 13.94 -29.78 -17.61
CA ALA A 165 13.32 -29.74 -18.93
C ALA A 165 14.32 -30.25 -20.00
N THR A 166 13.86 -31.17 -20.85
CA THR A 166 14.68 -31.83 -21.87
C THR A 166 14.55 -31.18 -23.25
N SER A 167 13.55 -30.32 -23.44
CA SER A 167 13.34 -29.58 -24.69
C SER A 167 13.10 -28.09 -24.44
N TYR A 168 13.46 -27.26 -25.44
CA TYR A 168 13.22 -25.81 -25.36
C TYR A 168 11.72 -25.45 -25.32
N ALA A 169 10.87 -26.21 -26.01
CA ALA A 169 9.41 -26.01 -26.00
C ALA A 169 8.81 -26.29 -24.61
N GLU A 170 9.25 -27.36 -23.95
CA GLU A 170 8.90 -27.68 -22.56
C GLU A 170 9.34 -26.57 -21.61
N TRP A 171 10.62 -26.16 -21.68
CA TRP A 171 11.17 -25.06 -20.87
C TRP A 171 10.39 -23.75 -21.07
N GLN A 172 10.05 -23.40 -22.33
CA GLN A 172 9.28 -22.20 -22.66
C GLN A 172 7.85 -22.26 -22.09
N SER A 173 7.21 -23.43 -22.08
CA SER A 173 5.88 -23.62 -21.48
C SER A 173 5.90 -23.45 -19.97
N LEU A 174 6.93 -23.98 -19.29
CA LEU A 174 7.11 -23.88 -17.85
C LEU A 174 7.43 -22.44 -17.42
N GLN A 175 8.29 -21.74 -18.17
CA GLN A 175 8.58 -20.34 -17.92
C GLN A 175 7.34 -19.45 -18.16
N ALA A 176 6.53 -19.72 -19.19
CA ALA A 176 5.26 -19.00 -19.36
C ALA A 176 4.29 -19.22 -18.19
N ALA A 177 4.31 -20.40 -17.55
CA ALA A 177 3.57 -20.65 -16.33
C ALA A 177 4.13 -19.83 -15.14
N VAL A 178 5.45 -19.68 -15.02
CA VAL A 178 6.09 -18.79 -14.02
C VAL A 178 5.67 -17.33 -14.26
N ASP A 179 5.81 -16.82 -15.49
CA ASP A 179 5.40 -15.46 -15.87
C ASP A 179 3.93 -15.18 -15.49
N SER A 180 3.03 -16.14 -15.76
CA SER A 180 1.60 -16.01 -15.44
C SER A 180 1.31 -16.00 -13.94
N LEU A 181 2.11 -16.74 -13.16
CA LEU A 181 1.96 -16.82 -11.71
C LEU A 181 2.50 -15.55 -11.02
N GLU A 182 3.57 -14.97 -11.56
CA GLU A 182 4.07 -13.67 -11.15
C GLU A 182 3.06 -12.57 -11.48
N ALA A 183 2.52 -12.53 -12.70
CA ALA A 183 1.47 -11.61 -13.09
C ALA A 183 0.21 -11.72 -12.20
N ALA A 184 -0.19 -12.94 -11.83
CA ALA A 184 -1.34 -13.18 -10.95
C ALA A 184 -1.08 -12.82 -9.47
N GLY A 185 0.15 -13.02 -8.98
CA GLY A 185 0.57 -12.52 -7.66
C GLY A 185 0.65 -10.99 -7.62
N CYS A 186 1.12 -10.39 -8.72
CA CYS A 186 1.28 -8.96 -8.91
C CYS A 186 -0.02 -8.25 -9.30
N ARG A 187 -1.04 -8.25 -8.42
CA ARG A 187 -2.19 -7.32 -8.47
C ARG A 187 -1.82 -5.83 -8.32
N SER A 188 -0.56 -5.45 -8.53
CA SER A 188 -0.04 -4.09 -8.55
C SER A 188 1.00 -3.82 -9.66
N MET A 189 1.51 -4.83 -10.39
CA MET A 189 2.69 -4.67 -11.26
C MET A 189 2.53 -5.39 -12.61
N GLY A 190 1.65 -4.86 -13.47
CA GLY A 190 1.84 -4.94 -14.93
C GLY A 190 2.87 -3.92 -15.45
N THR A 191 3.46 -3.15 -14.53
CA THR A 191 4.55 -2.21 -14.74
C THR A 191 5.88 -2.92 -14.46
N PRO A 192 6.82 -2.98 -15.42
CA PRO A 192 8.16 -3.51 -15.15
C PRO A 192 8.83 -2.75 -14.00
N THR A 193 9.74 -3.40 -13.30
CA THR A 193 10.39 -2.80 -12.12
C THR A 193 11.19 -1.54 -12.51
N PRO A 194 11.46 -0.62 -11.58
CA PRO A 194 12.28 0.56 -11.86
C PRO A 194 13.70 0.26 -12.36
N ALA A 195 14.18 -0.99 -12.19
CA ALA A 195 15.42 -1.49 -12.79
C ALA A 195 15.20 -1.90 -14.25
N GLU A 196 14.21 -2.76 -14.52
CA GLU A 196 13.82 -3.17 -15.88
C GLU A 196 13.48 -1.98 -16.79
N MET A 197 12.82 -0.95 -16.24
CA MET A 197 12.49 0.29 -16.95
C MET A 197 13.72 1.10 -17.41
N ARG A 198 14.93 0.79 -16.92
CA ARG A 198 16.19 1.43 -17.34
C ARG A 198 16.93 0.65 -18.43
N LEU A 199 16.49 -0.57 -18.74
CA LEU A 199 17.12 -1.42 -19.74
C LEU A 199 16.78 -0.98 -21.17
N TYR A 200 15.72 -0.20 -21.38
CA TYR A 200 15.32 0.29 -22.69
C TYR A 200 14.49 1.60 -22.63
N ASP A 201 14.70 2.52 -23.59
CA ASP A 201 13.93 3.77 -23.64
C ASP A 201 12.53 3.56 -24.26
N ARG A 202 11.53 3.46 -23.37
CA ARG A 202 10.12 3.33 -23.75
C ARG A 202 9.57 4.52 -24.52
N LYS A 203 9.99 5.76 -24.21
CA LYS A 203 9.46 6.97 -24.86
C LYS A 203 9.96 7.05 -26.30
N LEU A 204 11.26 6.89 -26.47
CA LEU A 204 11.90 6.90 -27.77
C LEU A 204 11.32 5.82 -28.70
N LEU A 205 11.09 4.59 -28.20
CA LEU A 205 10.41 3.53 -28.97
C LEU A 205 9.00 3.91 -29.42
N HIS A 206 8.20 4.56 -28.57
CA HIS A 206 6.84 4.99 -28.94
C HIS A 206 6.86 6.10 -29.97
N GLU A 207 7.76 7.08 -29.82
CA GLU A 207 7.94 8.18 -30.77
C GLU A 207 8.40 7.65 -32.14
N LYS A 208 9.37 6.74 -32.17
CA LYS A 208 9.86 6.07 -33.38
C LYS A 208 8.79 5.23 -34.07
N THR A 209 8.11 4.36 -33.32
CA THR A 209 7.00 3.54 -33.87
C THR A 209 5.89 4.44 -34.45
N ARG A 210 5.57 5.56 -33.79
CA ARG A 210 4.59 6.53 -34.29
C ARG A 210 5.08 7.26 -35.54
N HIS A 211 6.38 7.57 -35.63
CA HIS A 211 6.97 8.18 -36.82
C HIS A 211 6.96 7.22 -38.01
N LEU A 212 7.43 5.98 -37.83
CA LEU A 212 7.40 4.94 -38.85
C LEU A 212 5.97 4.72 -39.38
N ARG A 213 5.00 4.51 -38.48
CA ARG A 213 3.59 4.35 -38.87
C ARG A 213 3.04 5.52 -39.68
N LYS A 214 3.46 6.76 -39.40
CA LYS A 214 3.09 7.92 -40.23
C LYS A 214 3.69 7.86 -41.63
N LEU A 215 4.95 7.42 -41.79
CA LEU A 215 5.58 7.26 -43.10
C LEU A 215 4.88 6.18 -43.93
N ARG A 216 4.50 5.04 -43.32
CA ARG A 216 3.71 4.01 -44.00
C ARG A 216 2.33 4.50 -44.43
N LEU A 217 1.64 5.25 -43.58
CA LEU A 217 0.34 5.87 -43.92
C LEU A 217 0.46 6.95 -45.01
N ALA A 218 1.63 7.58 -45.17
CA ALA A 218 1.91 8.49 -46.27
C ALA A 218 2.21 7.78 -47.60
N GLY A 219 2.41 6.46 -47.59
CA GLY A 219 2.50 5.62 -48.80
C GLY A 219 3.77 5.78 -49.66
N SER A 220 4.68 6.70 -49.34
CA SER A 220 5.86 6.97 -50.17
C SER A 220 7.04 6.06 -49.83
N CYS A 221 7.37 5.11 -50.71
CA CYS A 221 8.51 4.19 -50.55
C CYS A 221 9.84 4.93 -50.31
N ALA A 222 10.11 6.02 -51.04
CA ALA A 222 11.31 6.84 -50.84
C ALA A 222 11.40 7.41 -49.40
N GLN A 223 10.28 7.87 -48.83
CA GLN A 223 10.24 8.38 -47.46
C GLN A 223 10.39 7.25 -46.43
N VAL A 224 9.80 6.07 -46.70
CA VAL A 224 9.95 4.86 -45.86
C VAL A 224 11.41 4.40 -45.84
N MET A 225 12.07 4.29 -46.99
CA MET A 225 13.50 3.96 -47.11
C MET A 225 14.39 4.98 -46.39
N PHE A 226 14.14 6.28 -46.57
CA PHE A 226 14.91 7.34 -45.90
C PHE A 226 14.73 7.29 -44.37
N GLY A 227 13.50 7.06 -43.90
CA GLY A 227 13.20 6.89 -42.48
C GLY A 227 13.95 5.72 -41.85
N LEU A 228 13.90 4.53 -42.46
CA LEU A 228 14.65 3.35 -42.00
C LEU A 228 16.16 3.59 -42.02
N ARG A 229 16.70 4.21 -43.08
CA ARG A 229 18.14 4.53 -43.18
C ARG A 229 18.59 5.50 -42.08
N LEU A 230 17.81 6.53 -41.81
CA LEU A 230 18.11 7.51 -40.75
C LEU A 230 18.07 6.86 -39.36
N ASP A 231 17.14 5.94 -39.14
CA ASP A 231 17.01 5.16 -37.91
C ASP A 231 18.18 4.19 -37.69
N LEU A 232 18.67 3.55 -38.75
CA LEU A 232 19.88 2.71 -38.71
C LEU A 232 21.14 3.54 -38.42
N VAL A 233 21.35 4.65 -39.15
CA VAL A 233 22.53 5.54 -38.99
C VAL A 233 22.59 6.17 -37.59
N ARG A 234 21.44 6.42 -36.96
CA ARG A 234 21.36 6.96 -35.59
C ARG A 234 21.62 5.93 -34.48
N ASN A 235 22.07 4.72 -34.83
CA ASN A 235 22.41 3.65 -33.91
C ASN A 235 21.27 3.31 -32.91
N ILE A 236 20.09 3.00 -33.47
CA ILE A 236 18.94 2.54 -32.68
C ILE A 236 19.20 1.23 -31.91
N ALA A 237 20.26 0.49 -32.23
CA ALA A 237 20.70 -0.66 -31.42
C ALA A 237 21.02 -0.27 -29.97
N ASN A 238 21.35 0.99 -29.69
CA ASN A 238 21.60 1.51 -28.34
C ASN A 238 20.32 1.90 -27.55
N ILE A 239 19.11 1.69 -28.11
CA ILE A 239 17.84 1.93 -27.42
C ILE A 239 17.59 0.91 -26.30
N ALA A 240 18.14 -0.30 -26.43
CA ALA A 240 18.07 -1.36 -25.44
C ALA A 240 19.49 -1.80 -25.05
N ARG A 241 19.67 -2.12 -23.77
CA ARG A 241 20.93 -2.69 -23.26
C ARG A 241 21.05 -4.17 -23.62
N SER A 242 22.28 -4.67 -23.74
CA SER A 242 22.55 -6.11 -23.87
C SER A 242 21.93 -6.92 -22.72
N GLU A 243 21.97 -6.39 -21.49
CA GLU A 243 21.38 -6.89 -20.24
C GLU A 243 19.87 -7.24 -20.34
N LEU A 244 19.15 -6.80 -21.38
CA LEU A 244 17.71 -7.01 -21.52
C LEU A 244 17.30 -8.50 -21.49
N HIS A 245 18.12 -9.38 -22.05
CA HIS A 245 17.83 -10.82 -22.13
C HIS A 245 17.90 -11.54 -20.77
N GLU A 246 18.62 -10.98 -19.79
CA GLU A 246 18.72 -11.53 -18.43
C GLU A 246 17.43 -11.31 -17.63
N HIS A 247 16.69 -10.26 -17.99
CA HIS A 247 15.46 -9.84 -17.30
C HIS A 247 14.18 -10.16 -18.07
N PHE A 248 14.27 -10.45 -19.38
CA PHE A 248 13.10 -10.66 -20.24
C PHE A 248 13.26 -11.88 -21.16
N VAL A 249 12.52 -12.95 -20.83
CA VAL A 249 12.42 -14.16 -21.68
C VAL A 249 11.68 -13.90 -22.99
N LYS A 250 10.75 -12.94 -22.99
CA LYS A 250 10.05 -12.46 -24.18
C LYS A 250 10.39 -10.99 -24.38
N VAL A 251 10.72 -10.61 -25.62
CA VAL A 251 11.02 -9.21 -26.00
C VAL A 251 9.91 -8.28 -25.46
N PRO A 252 10.22 -7.20 -24.73
CA PRO A 252 9.23 -6.26 -24.23
C PRO A 252 8.33 -5.69 -25.33
N GLU A 253 7.04 -5.53 -25.03
CA GLU A 253 6.01 -5.15 -25.99
C GLU A 253 6.31 -3.84 -26.79
N PRO A 254 6.90 -2.77 -26.20
CA PRO A 254 7.28 -1.58 -26.97
C PRO A 254 8.37 -1.85 -28.03
N ILE A 255 9.27 -2.81 -27.76
CA ILE A 255 10.31 -3.23 -28.70
C ILE A 255 9.68 -4.12 -29.77
N GLN A 256 8.78 -5.04 -29.41
CA GLN A 256 8.03 -5.84 -30.39
C GLN A 256 7.25 -4.95 -31.38
N ARG A 257 6.51 -3.95 -30.88
CA ARG A 257 5.75 -3.01 -31.72
C ARG A 257 6.64 -2.28 -32.74
N TYR A 258 7.79 -1.78 -32.29
CA TYR A 258 8.78 -1.13 -33.18
C TYR A 258 9.29 -2.11 -34.25
N LEU A 259 9.74 -3.29 -33.84
CA LEU A 259 10.27 -4.31 -34.75
C LEU A 259 9.22 -4.79 -35.76
N THR A 260 7.95 -4.92 -35.36
CA THR A 260 6.86 -5.24 -36.29
C THR A 260 6.65 -4.12 -37.31
N GLU A 261 6.59 -2.85 -36.91
CA GLU A 261 6.43 -1.74 -37.87
C GLU A 261 7.63 -1.65 -38.83
N VAL A 262 8.86 -1.93 -38.38
CA VAL A 262 10.04 -2.05 -39.25
C VAL A 262 9.91 -3.22 -40.25
N LYS A 263 9.40 -4.38 -39.82
CA LYS A 263 9.14 -5.51 -40.72
C LYS A 263 8.11 -5.17 -41.79
N GLU A 264 7.00 -4.54 -41.42
CA GLU A 264 5.98 -4.05 -42.36
C GLU A 264 6.58 -3.10 -43.40
N HIS A 265 7.46 -2.19 -42.98
CA HIS A 265 8.16 -1.29 -43.89
C HIS A 265 9.09 -2.02 -44.87
N LEU A 266 9.82 -3.04 -44.41
CA LEU A 266 10.71 -3.83 -45.26
C LEU A 266 9.92 -4.67 -46.28
N VAL A 267 8.77 -5.21 -45.89
CA VAL A 267 7.83 -5.89 -46.81
C VAL A 267 7.30 -4.89 -47.84
N MET A 268 6.85 -3.71 -47.41
CA MET A 268 6.37 -2.64 -48.31
C MET A 268 7.43 -2.18 -49.32
N ILE A 269 8.71 -2.10 -48.93
CA ILE A 269 9.81 -1.76 -49.85
C ILE A 269 10.06 -2.90 -50.85
N ARG A 270 10.08 -4.16 -50.36
CA ARG A 270 10.30 -5.35 -51.20
C ARG A 270 9.20 -5.52 -52.26
N ASP A 271 7.96 -5.26 -51.89
CA ASP A 271 6.78 -5.44 -52.75
C ASP A 271 6.42 -4.17 -53.54
N TRP A 272 7.31 -3.15 -53.54
CA TRP A 272 7.08 -1.91 -54.25
C TRP A 272 7.28 -2.11 -55.76
N PRO A 273 6.33 -1.71 -56.63
CA PRO A 273 6.54 -1.77 -58.07
C PRO A 273 7.58 -0.73 -58.50
N GLU A 274 8.58 -1.19 -59.26
CA GLU A 274 9.59 -0.34 -59.93
C GLU A 274 8.99 0.51 -61.06
#